data_AF-A0A922AF11-F1
#
_entry.id   AF-A0A922AF11-F1
#
_cell.length_a   1.000
_cell.length_b   1.000
_cell.length_c   1.000
_cell.angle_alpha   90.00
_cell.angle_beta   90.00
_cell.angle_gamma   90.00
#
_symmetry.space_group_name_H-M   'P 1'
#
loop_
_entity.id
_entity.type
_entity.pdbx_description
1 polymer ?
#
loop_
_entity_poly.entity_id
_entity_poly.type
_entity_poly.pdbx_seq_one_letter_code
_entity_poly.pdbx_strand_id
1 'polypeptide(L)'
;MGCSFSGLNALYDAVNGGGDVWINENRFRIVRQLGEGGFAYVFLVKEVPTDSGSATGGGGGLAKKVKDPSHLSDDGTYAMKKVLIQNAEQLELVREEIRVSSLFSHPNLLPLLDHAIISTKPTQEGSRNHEAYLLFPVHLDGTLLDNAKAMKARKEVFSTSDVLYIFRQLCAGLNHMHNLDPPYAHNDVKPGNVLITHIKGKPPLAILMDFGSARPARKQIRSRSEALQLQVLFLHFHLSFFNNCDVRMLIVLDPW
;
A
#
# COMPACT_ATOMS: atom_id res chain seq x y z
N MET A 1 21.81 26.31 9.79
CA MET A 1 21.14 26.82 11.00
C MET A 1 20.04 25.84 11.36
N GLY A 2 20.11 25.28 12.57
CA GLY A 2 19.28 24.16 12.97
C GLY A 2 17.84 24.57 13.27
N CYS A 3 16.90 23.76 12.79
CA CYS A 3 15.53 23.79 13.29
C CYS A 3 15.28 22.48 14.04
N SER A 4 15.32 22.59 15.37
CA SER A 4 14.88 21.56 16.30
C SER A 4 13.37 21.45 16.24
N PHE A 5 12.85 20.42 15.58
CA PHE A 5 11.45 20.05 15.73
C PHE A 5 11.34 19.02 16.86
N SER A 6 10.70 19.43 17.97
CA SER A 6 10.38 18.58 19.11
C SER A 6 9.27 17.60 18.69
N GLY A 7 9.57 16.30 18.73
CA GLY A 7 8.69 15.23 18.24
C GLY A 7 7.36 15.10 18.98
N LEU A 8 7.15 15.80 20.10
CA LEU A 8 5.86 15.84 20.79
C LEU A 8 4.88 16.87 20.20
N ASN A 9 5.36 17.99 19.63
CA ASN A 9 4.44 18.99 19.05
C ASN A 9 3.91 18.55 17.67
N ALA A 10 4.69 17.76 16.93
CA ALA A 10 4.26 17.17 15.66
C ALA A 10 3.15 16.13 15.83
N LEU A 11 3.02 15.51 17.01
CA LEU A 11 1.97 14.53 17.29
C LEU A 11 0.60 15.21 17.53
N TYR A 12 0.58 16.39 18.15
CA TYR A 12 -0.65 17.16 18.33
C TYR A 12 -1.13 17.85 17.04
N ASP A 13 -0.19 18.24 16.15
CA ASP A 13 -0.53 18.86 14.86
C ASP A 13 -0.89 17.83 13.75
N ALA A 14 -0.41 16.58 13.85
CA ALA A 14 -0.70 15.54 12.85
C ALA A 14 -2.11 14.93 13.01
N VAL A 15 -2.66 14.92 14.22
CA VAL A 15 -4.01 14.39 14.50
C VAL A 15 -5.10 15.40 14.09
N ASN A 16 -4.78 16.70 14.00
CA ASN A 16 -5.73 17.77 13.67
C ASN A 16 -5.63 18.33 12.24
N GLY A 17 -4.83 17.74 11.35
CA GLY A 17 -4.74 18.18 9.95
C GLY A 17 -4.10 19.57 9.81
N GLY A 18 -2.79 19.66 10.01
CA GLY A 18 -2.04 20.89 9.73
C GLY A 18 -0.54 20.74 9.48
N GLY A 19 0.01 19.54 9.65
CA GLY A 19 1.45 19.29 9.49
C GLY A 19 1.86 19.04 8.03
N ASP A 20 3.03 19.57 7.67
CA ASP A 20 3.71 19.20 6.43
C ASP A 20 4.70 18.06 6.70
N VAL A 21 4.79 17.13 5.76
CA VAL A 21 5.66 15.95 5.77
C VAL A 21 6.57 15.99 4.55
N TRP A 22 7.82 15.60 4.75
CA TRP A 22 8.79 15.46 3.67
C TRP A 22 9.01 13.99 3.37
N ILE A 23 8.86 13.60 2.10
CA ILE A 23 9.25 12.29 1.59
C ILE A 23 10.34 12.58 0.56
N ASN A 24 11.58 12.23 0.92
CA ASN A 24 12.76 12.61 0.15
C ASN A 24 12.81 14.14 -0.07
N GLU A 25 12.74 14.57 -1.33
CA GLU A 25 12.82 15.98 -1.73
C GLU A 25 11.43 16.64 -1.88
N ASN A 26 10.36 15.85 -1.77
CA ASN A 26 9.00 16.30 -2.03
C ASN A 26 8.30 16.64 -0.70
N ARG A 27 7.64 17.81 -0.66
CA ARG A 27 6.88 18.29 0.49
C ARG A 27 5.39 18.03 0.27
N PHE A 28 4.74 17.47 1.28
CA PHE A 28 3.32 17.18 1.27
C PHE A 28 2.64 17.78 2.50
N ARG A 29 1.46 18.37 2.32
CA ARG A 29 0.60 18.80 3.42
C ARG A 29 -0.40 17.71 3.77
N ILE A 30 -0.52 17.35 5.04
CA ILE A 30 -1.57 16.44 5.49
C ILE A 30 -2.91 17.16 5.42
N VAL A 31 -3.87 16.59 4.68
CA VAL A 31 -5.22 17.13 4.52
C VAL A 31 -6.16 16.51 5.55
N ARG A 32 -6.22 15.18 5.62
CA ARG A 32 -7.05 14.42 6.57
C ARG A 32 -6.60 12.98 6.68
N GLN A 33 -6.99 12.29 7.75
CA GLN A 33 -6.83 10.84 7.85
C GLN A 33 -7.90 10.12 7.00
N LEU A 34 -7.48 9.04 6.32
CA LEU A 34 -8.31 8.14 5.53
C LEU A 34 -8.60 6.83 6.28
N GLY A 35 -7.67 6.35 7.10
CA GLY A 35 -7.82 5.11 7.84
C GLY A 35 -6.72 4.86 8.87
N GLU A 36 -6.94 3.87 9.72
CA GLU A 36 -6.02 3.43 10.77
C GLU A 36 -6.07 1.90 10.91
N GLY A 37 -4.91 1.30 11.18
CA GLY A 37 -4.81 -0.11 11.54
C GLY A 37 -3.50 -0.42 12.26
N GLY A 38 -3.59 -0.91 13.50
CA GLY A 38 -2.43 -1.27 14.30
C GLY A 38 -1.45 -0.09 14.44
N PHE A 39 -0.24 -0.24 13.88
CA PHE A 39 0.81 0.79 13.88
C PHE A 39 0.86 1.62 12.58
N ALA A 40 -0.14 1.48 11.71
CA ALA A 40 -0.20 2.15 10.42
C ALA A 40 -1.39 3.12 10.34
N TYR A 41 -1.12 4.29 9.77
CA TYR A 41 -2.08 5.36 9.55
C TYR A 41 -2.04 5.76 8.09
N VAL A 42 -3.21 5.96 7.47
CA VAL A 42 -3.30 6.40 6.07
C VAL A 42 -3.87 7.79 6.04
N PHE A 43 -3.18 8.70 5.36
CA PHE A 43 -3.57 10.11 5.23
C PHE A 43 -3.77 10.48 3.77
N LEU A 44 -4.74 11.35 3.52
CA LEU A 44 -4.81 12.14 2.30
C LEU A 44 -3.81 13.28 2.44
N VAL A 45 -2.90 13.40 1.49
CA VAL A 45 -1.89 14.45 1.46
C VAL A 45 -1.94 15.20 0.14
N LYS A 46 -1.51 16.46 0.14
CA LYS A 46 -1.42 17.30 -1.05
C LYS A 46 0.02 17.76 -1.26
N GLU A 47 0.57 17.54 -2.46
CA GLU A 47 1.89 18.03 -2.83
C GLU A 47 1.92 19.56 -2.73
N VAL A 48 2.95 20.09 -2.08
CA VAL A 48 3.20 21.52 -1.95
C VAL A 48 4.31 21.86 -2.94
N PRO A 49 4.03 22.63 -4.01
CA PRO A 49 5.05 23.05 -4.95
C PRO A 49 6.16 23.79 -4.21
N THR A 50 7.42 23.45 -4.48
CA THR A 50 8.56 24.24 -4.03
C THR A 50 8.69 25.43 -4.97
N ASP A 51 8.46 26.65 -4.48
CA ASP A 51 8.58 27.87 -5.30
C ASP A 51 9.96 27.93 -5.96
N SER A 52 9.94 27.92 -7.28
CA SER A 52 11.08 28.06 -8.18
C SER A 52 11.66 29.48 -8.09
N GLY A 53 12.47 29.73 -7.05
CA GLY A 53 13.16 31.00 -6.80
C GLY A 53 14.69 30.95 -6.91
N SER A 54 15.32 29.82 -7.27
CA SER A 54 16.78 29.81 -7.50
C SER A 54 17.16 28.94 -8.70
N ALA A 55 17.74 29.59 -9.71
CA ALA A 55 18.17 29.02 -10.99
C ALA A 55 19.46 28.19 -10.90
N THR A 56 19.58 27.34 -9.87
CA THR A 56 20.69 26.39 -9.73
C THR A 56 20.17 25.03 -9.28
N GLY A 57 19.73 24.24 -10.27
CA GLY A 57 19.73 22.77 -10.26
C GLY A 57 18.90 22.04 -9.20
N GLY A 58 17.72 21.54 -9.60
CA GLY A 58 17.10 20.37 -8.96
C GLY A 58 15.82 20.62 -8.17
N GLY A 59 14.81 21.28 -8.75
CA GLY A 59 13.47 21.27 -8.16
C GLY A 59 12.86 19.86 -8.23
N GLY A 60 12.82 19.16 -7.10
CA GLY A 60 12.20 17.85 -6.93
C GLY A 60 10.68 17.96 -6.96
N GLY A 61 10.06 17.37 -7.97
CA GLY A 61 8.61 17.22 -8.04
C GLY A 61 8.31 15.76 -8.32
N LEU A 62 7.26 15.22 -7.71
CA LEU A 62 6.91 13.80 -7.82
C LEU A 62 6.71 13.40 -9.29
N ALA A 63 6.16 14.31 -10.11
CA ALA A 63 5.96 14.14 -11.55
C ALA A 63 7.24 13.79 -12.34
N LYS A 64 8.44 14.14 -11.85
CA LYS A 64 9.71 13.78 -12.50
C LYS A 64 10.15 12.34 -12.22
N LYS A 65 9.66 11.73 -11.13
CA LYS A 65 10.06 10.39 -10.66
C LYS A 65 9.07 9.31 -11.06
N VAL A 66 7.79 9.65 -11.21
CA VAL A 66 6.73 8.68 -11.51
C VAL A 66 6.80 8.27 -12.99
N LYS A 67 6.87 6.95 -13.21
CA LYS A 67 6.99 6.36 -14.56
C LYS A 67 5.71 6.46 -15.38
N ASP A 68 4.57 6.37 -14.73
CA ASP A 68 3.26 6.43 -15.37
C ASP A 68 2.49 7.68 -14.90
N PRO A 69 2.30 8.68 -15.77
CA PRO A 69 1.64 9.93 -15.39
C PRO A 69 0.17 9.72 -15.00
N SER A 70 -0.47 8.60 -15.33
CA SER A 70 -1.84 8.29 -14.89
C SER A 70 -1.96 8.07 -13.38
N HIS A 71 -0.83 7.91 -12.68
CA HIS A 71 -0.77 7.81 -11.23
C HIS A 71 -0.66 9.16 -10.52
N LEU A 72 -0.46 10.24 -11.26
CA LEU A 72 -0.45 11.60 -10.73
C LEU A 72 -1.89 12.09 -10.66
N SER A 73 -2.29 12.64 -9.51
CA SER A 73 -3.58 13.31 -9.41
C SER A 73 -3.50 14.71 -10.02
N ASP A 74 -4.51 15.10 -10.80
CA ASP A 74 -4.60 16.42 -11.42
C ASP A 74 -4.52 17.57 -10.39
N ASP A 75 -5.01 17.33 -9.16
CA ASP A 75 -5.01 18.29 -8.07
C ASP A 75 -3.83 18.15 -7.10
N GLY A 76 -2.89 17.25 -7.41
CA GLY A 76 -1.70 16.96 -6.60
C GLY A 76 -1.99 16.23 -5.29
N THR A 77 -3.13 15.54 -5.17
CA THR A 77 -3.46 14.73 -3.98
C THR A 77 -3.01 13.27 -4.10
N TYR A 78 -2.61 12.71 -2.96
CA TYR A 78 -2.05 11.36 -2.85
C TYR A 78 -2.47 10.71 -1.52
N ALA A 79 -2.32 9.39 -1.44
CA ALA A 79 -2.46 8.65 -0.20
C ALA A 79 -1.08 8.36 0.41
N MET A 80 -0.87 8.72 1.66
CA MET A 80 0.38 8.47 2.40
C MET A 80 0.11 7.51 3.56
N LYS A 81 0.75 6.34 3.54
CA LYS A 81 0.78 5.40 4.66
C LYS A 81 1.97 5.73 5.56
N LYS A 82 1.70 6.11 6.81
CA LYS A 82 2.70 6.27 7.88
C LYS A 82 2.71 5.02 8.76
N VAL A 83 3.87 4.41 8.96
CA VAL A 83 4.04 3.22 9.83
C VAL A 83 4.99 3.57 10.97
N LEU A 84 4.56 3.33 12.21
CA LEU A 84 5.40 3.44 13.40
C LEU A 84 6.16 2.14 13.62
N ILE A 85 7.48 2.21 13.74
CA ILE A 85 8.37 1.06 13.86
C ILE A 85 9.07 1.12 15.21
N GLN A 86 8.80 0.12 16.06
CA GLN A 86 9.24 0.06 17.44
C GLN A 86 10.40 -0.93 17.66
N ASN A 87 10.62 -1.85 16.71
CA ASN A 87 11.66 -2.86 16.81
C ASN A 87 12.24 -3.24 15.43
N ALA A 88 13.34 -4.00 15.44
CA ALA A 88 14.05 -4.40 14.23
C ALA A 88 13.22 -5.36 13.34
N GLU A 89 12.38 -6.21 13.91
CA GLU A 89 11.54 -7.14 13.15
C GLU A 89 10.50 -6.38 12.31
N GLN A 90 9.83 -5.39 12.90
CA GLN A 90 8.91 -4.51 12.18
C GLN A 90 9.62 -3.71 11.07
N LEU A 91 10.86 -3.27 11.32
CA LEU A 91 11.65 -2.57 10.30
C LEU A 91 11.88 -3.47 9.08
N GLU A 92 12.25 -4.72 9.29
CA GLU A 92 12.46 -5.68 8.19
C GLU A 92 11.16 -5.98 7.43
N LEU A 93 10.03 -6.13 8.14
CA LEU A 93 8.73 -6.31 7.50
C LEU A 93 8.35 -5.13 6.59
N VAL A 94 8.58 -3.90 7.05
CA VAL A 94 8.30 -2.70 6.25
C VAL A 94 9.27 -2.57 5.07
N ARG A 95 10.56 -2.89 5.27
CA ARG A 95 11.54 -2.92 4.17
C ARG A 95 11.15 -3.92 3.09
N GLU A 96 10.69 -5.10 3.49
CA GLU A 96 10.22 -6.12 2.56
C GLU A 96 8.94 -5.68 1.84
N GLU A 97 7.97 -5.07 2.53
CA GLU A 97 6.77 -4.50 1.90
C GLU A 97 7.13 -3.46 0.83
N ILE A 98 8.04 -2.53 1.14
CA ILE A 98 8.53 -1.50 0.20
C ILE A 98 9.20 -2.17 -1.00
N ARG A 99 10.10 -3.13 -0.75
CA ARG A 99 10.84 -3.83 -1.79
C ARG A 99 9.88 -4.55 -2.74
N VAL A 100 8.94 -5.32 -2.20
CA VAL A 100 7.99 -6.11 -2.99
C VAL A 100 7.02 -5.21 -3.76
N SER A 101 6.49 -4.15 -3.12
CA SER A 101 5.63 -3.18 -3.80
C SER A 101 6.33 -2.51 -4.98
N SER A 102 7.64 -2.29 -4.90
CA SER A 102 8.45 -1.70 -5.96
C SER A 102 8.68 -2.62 -7.17
N LEU A 103 8.40 -3.93 -7.05
CA LEU A 103 8.56 -4.89 -8.15
C LEU A 103 7.41 -4.83 -9.16
N PHE A 104 6.25 -4.33 -8.75
CA PHE A 104 5.01 -4.45 -9.51
C PHE A 104 4.74 -3.20 -10.34
N SER A 105 4.42 -3.39 -11.61
CA SER A 105 3.98 -2.32 -12.51
C SER A 105 2.88 -2.84 -13.41
N HIS A 106 1.63 -2.60 -12.98
CA HIS A 106 0.44 -3.10 -13.65
C HIS A 106 -0.78 -2.23 -13.28
N PRO A 107 -1.70 -1.92 -14.22
CA PRO A 107 -2.84 -1.04 -13.95
C PRO A 107 -3.82 -1.53 -12.87
N ASN A 108 -3.80 -2.82 -12.55
CA ASN A 108 -4.63 -3.44 -11.50
C ASN A 108 -3.87 -3.76 -10.20
N LEU A 109 -2.65 -3.24 -10.03
CA LEU A 109 -1.86 -3.34 -8.80
C LEU A 109 -1.49 -1.93 -8.34
N LEU A 110 -1.68 -1.61 -7.05
CA LEU A 110 -1.42 -0.27 -6.53
C LEU A 110 0.09 0.03 -6.58
N PRO A 111 0.54 1.04 -7.36
CA PRO A 111 1.96 1.35 -7.47
C PRO A 111 2.46 2.12 -6.24
N LEU A 112 3.68 1.80 -5.79
CA LEU A 112 4.41 2.64 -4.84
C LEU A 112 5.08 3.81 -5.57
N LEU A 113 4.67 5.04 -5.28
CA LEU A 113 5.20 6.25 -5.94
C LEU A 113 6.51 6.73 -5.33
N ASP A 114 6.59 6.75 -4.01
CA ASP A 114 7.76 7.17 -3.25
C ASP A 114 7.73 6.55 -1.85
N HIS A 115 8.89 6.54 -1.17
CA HIS A 115 8.97 6.09 0.21
C HIS A 115 10.15 6.72 0.97
N ALA A 116 10.07 6.74 2.29
CA ALA A 116 11.16 7.13 3.17
C ALA A 116 11.08 6.36 4.50
N ILE A 117 12.23 6.02 5.08
CA ILE A 117 12.34 5.51 6.46
C ILE A 117 13.21 6.49 7.24
N ILE A 118 12.67 7.05 8.32
CA ILE A 118 13.30 8.10 9.13
C ILE A 118 13.51 7.57 10.55
N SER A 119 14.71 7.75 11.09
CA SER A 119 14.96 7.48 12.51
C SER A 119 14.41 8.61 13.38
N THR A 120 13.64 8.28 14.40
CA THR A 120 13.13 9.27 15.37
C THR A 120 14.16 9.54 16.46
N LYS A 121 13.94 10.64 17.21
CA LYS A 121 14.78 10.98 18.36
C LYS A 121 14.74 9.81 19.35
N PRO A 122 15.89 9.43 19.95
CA PRO A 122 15.91 8.37 20.93
C PRO A 122 14.93 8.67 22.06
N THR A 123 14.18 7.65 22.47
CA THR A 123 13.30 7.75 23.64
C THR A 123 14.14 7.90 24.91
N GLN A 124 13.50 8.25 26.04
CA GLN A 124 14.21 8.37 27.33
C GLN A 124 14.91 7.06 27.77
N GLU A 125 14.50 5.91 27.22
CA GLU A 125 15.11 4.59 27.40
C GLU A 125 16.26 4.29 26.41
N GLY A 126 16.65 5.24 25.55
CA GLY A 126 17.74 5.06 24.59
C GLY A 126 17.37 4.25 23.34
N SER A 127 16.14 3.76 23.22
CA SER A 127 15.68 3.08 22.01
C SER A 127 15.46 4.07 20.86
N ARG A 128 15.98 3.76 19.67
CA ARG A 128 15.69 4.51 18.44
C ARG A 128 14.51 3.86 17.74
N ASN A 129 13.39 4.57 17.67
CA ASN A 129 12.28 4.14 16.85
C ASN A 129 12.47 4.63 15.41
N HIS A 130 11.77 4.02 14.48
CA HIS A 130 11.74 4.46 13.08
C HIS A 130 10.30 4.80 12.69
N GLU A 131 10.17 5.67 11.70
CA GLU A 131 8.90 5.92 11.01
C GLU A 131 9.11 5.68 9.52
N ALA A 132 8.20 4.96 8.89
CA ALA A 132 8.19 4.78 7.46
C ALA A 132 7.01 5.52 6.83
N TYR A 133 7.25 6.09 5.66
CA TYR A 133 6.27 6.79 4.84
C TYR A 133 6.26 6.15 3.47
N LEU A 134 5.09 5.71 3.01
CA LEU A 134 4.87 5.14 1.68
C LEU A 134 3.80 5.98 0.97
N LEU A 135 4.09 6.40 -0.25
CA LEU A 135 3.22 7.27 -1.04
C LEU A 135 2.58 6.51 -2.21
N PHE A 136 1.28 6.67 -2.39
CA PHE A 136 0.47 5.97 -3.37
C PHE A 136 -0.48 6.94 -4.10
N PRO A 137 -0.99 6.57 -5.30
CA PRO A 137 -2.13 7.26 -5.89
C PRO A 137 -3.34 7.19 -4.94
N VAL A 138 -4.13 8.26 -4.90
CA VAL A 138 -5.34 8.28 -4.08
C VAL A 138 -6.55 7.70 -4.82
N HIS A 139 -7.30 6.83 -4.16
CA HIS A 139 -8.58 6.29 -4.65
C HIS A 139 -9.68 6.61 -3.64
N LEU A 140 -10.44 7.68 -3.90
CA LEU A 140 -11.43 8.22 -2.95
C LEU A 140 -12.74 7.43 -2.87
N ASP A 141 -13.02 6.60 -3.86
CA ASP A 141 -14.18 5.69 -3.86
C ASP A 141 -14.01 4.53 -2.87
N GLY A 142 -12.84 4.39 -2.24
CA GLY A 142 -12.58 3.42 -1.20
C GLY A 142 -12.44 1.98 -1.68
N THR A 143 -12.59 1.05 -0.76
CA THR A 143 -12.41 -0.39 -1.04
C THR A 143 -13.68 -1.03 -1.59
N LEU A 144 -13.55 -2.20 -2.21
CA LEU A 144 -14.67 -3.04 -2.62
C LEU A 144 -15.54 -3.42 -1.42
N LEU A 145 -14.93 -3.62 -0.24
CA LEU A 145 -15.67 -3.84 1.00
C LEU A 145 -16.52 -2.62 1.39
N ASP A 146 -15.99 -1.40 1.30
CA ASP A 146 -16.72 -0.17 1.62
C ASP A 146 -17.89 0.04 0.64
N ASN A 147 -17.64 -0.17 -0.65
CA ASN A 147 -18.66 -0.11 -1.69
C ASN A 147 -19.77 -1.16 -1.46
N ALA A 148 -19.41 -2.39 -1.15
CA ALA A 148 -20.37 -3.45 -0.86
C ALA A 148 -21.23 -3.13 0.38
N LYS A 149 -20.63 -2.57 1.43
CA LYS A 149 -21.38 -2.11 2.63
C LYS A 149 -22.34 -0.98 2.29
N ALA A 150 -21.89 0.01 1.53
CA ALA A 150 -22.72 1.14 1.10
C ALA A 150 -23.89 0.68 0.21
N MET A 151 -23.65 -0.18 -0.77
CA MET A 151 -24.69 -0.76 -1.62
C MET A 151 -25.70 -1.57 -0.80
N LYS A 152 -25.24 -2.41 0.13
CA LYS A 152 -26.13 -3.17 1.03
C LYS A 152 -27.05 -2.26 1.83
N ALA A 153 -26.53 -1.15 2.37
CA ALA A 153 -27.34 -0.17 3.09
C ALA A 153 -28.41 0.49 2.20
N ARG A 154 -28.10 0.69 0.91
CA ARG A 154 -29.04 1.19 -0.11
C ARG A 154 -29.92 0.11 -0.73
N LYS A 155 -29.77 -1.16 -0.35
CA LYS A 155 -30.41 -2.34 -0.98
C LYS A 155 -30.08 -2.49 -2.47
N GLU A 156 -28.89 -2.05 -2.86
CA GLU A 156 -28.32 -2.21 -4.19
C GLU A 156 -27.39 -3.42 -4.23
N VAL A 157 -27.11 -3.90 -5.44
CA VAL A 157 -26.13 -4.94 -5.70
C VAL A 157 -25.28 -4.55 -6.91
N PHE A 158 -24.05 -5.04 -6.95
CA PHE A 158 -23.25 -4.95 -8.18
C PHE A 158 -23.97 -5.69 -9.30
N SER A 159 -23.94 -5.11 -10.50
CA SER A 159 -24.40 -5.83 -11.68
C SER A 159 -23.47 -7.01 -11.98
N THR A 160 -23.99 -8.07 -12.60
CA THR A 160 -23.16 -9.21 -13.03
C THR A 160 -22.02 -8.76 -13.93
N SER A 161 -22.27 -7.76 -14.78
CA SER A 161 -21.24 -7.16 -15.64
C SER A 161 -20.10 -6.55 -14.82
N ASP A 162 -20.43 -5.73 -13.81
CA ASP A 162 -19.41 -5.10 -12.96
C ASP A 162 -18.59 -6.13 -12.19
N VAL A 163 -19.24 -7.16 -11.65
CA VAL A 163 -18.56 -8.27 -10.96
C VAL A 163 -17.56 -8.95 -11.89
N LEU A 164 -17.95 -9.25 -13.13
CA LEU A 164 -17.06 -9.87 -14.12
C LEU A 164 -15.90 -8.95 -14.51
N TYR A 165 -16.13 -7.64 -14.66
CA TYR A 165 -15.07 -6.67 -14.93
C TYR A 165 -14.07 -6.56 -13.79
N ILE A 166 -14.54 -6.51 -12.55
CA ILE A 166 -13.69 -6.48 -11.35
C ILE A 166 -12.88 -7.77 -11.28
N PHE A 167 -13.52 -8.94 -11.41
CA PHE A 167 -12.86 -10.23 -11.35
C PHE A 167 -11.76 -10.36 -12.42
N ARG A 168 -12.06 -10.00 -13.68
CA ARG A 168 -11.09 -10.04 -14.77
C ARG A 168 -9.86 -9.17 -14.48
N GLN A 169 -10.06 -7.98 -13.94
CA GLN A 169 -8.99 -7.04 -13.58
C GLN A 169 -8.11 -7.58 -12.44
N LEU A 170 -8.71 -8.17 -11.41
CA LEU A 170 -7.97 -8.83 -10.34
C LEU A 170 -7.15 -10.02 -10.86
N CYS A 171 -7.73 -10.84 -11.74
CA CYS A 171 -6.99 -11.92 -12.41
C CYS A 171 -5.80 -11.39 -13.24
N ALA A 172 -5.96 -10.26 -13.94
CA ALA A 172 -4.87 -9.65 -14.70
C ALA A 172 -3.72 -9.19 -13.78
N GLY A 173 -4.03 -8.52 -12.67
CA GLY A 173 -3.04 -8.13 -11.67
C GLY A 173 -2.33 -9.31 -11.00
N LEU A 174 -3.08 -10.33 -10.59
CA LEU A 174 -2.51 -11.55 -10.01
C LEU A 174 -1.65 -12.31 -11.03
N ASN A 175 -2.10 -12.40 -12.29
CA ASN A 175 -1.32 -13.00 -13.36
C ASN A 175 0.00 -12.26 -13.60
N HIS A 176 0.02 -10.93 -13.48
CA HIS A 176 1.28 -10.17 -13.53
C HIS A 176 2.24 -10.60 -12.42
N MET A 177 1.78 -10.67 -11.16
CA MET A 177 2.62 -11.09 -10.02
C MET A 177 3.15 -12.53 -10.19
N HIS A 178 2.31 -13.44 -10.67
CA HIS A 178 2.65 -14.86 -10.85
C HIS A 178 3.63 -15.11 -12.01
N ASN A 179 3.76 -14.19 -12.96
CA ASN A 179 4.68 -14.32 -14.12
C ASN A 179 5.99 -13.55 -13.95
N LEU A 180 6.26 -12.99 -12.76
CA LEU A 180 7.58 -12.46 -12.44
C LEU A 180 8.60 -13.59 -12.28
N ASP A 181 9.87 -13.22 -12.35
CA ASP A 181 10.98 -14.12 -12.03
C ASP A 181 11.82 -13.52 -10.88
N PRO A 182 11.76 -14.08 -9.66
CA PRO A 182 10.90 -15.20 -9.25
C PRO A 182 9.42 -14.81 -9.15
N PRO A 183 8.48 -15.77 -9.24
CA PRO A 183 7.04 -15.48 -9.17
C PRO A 183 6.63 -15.10 -7.74
N TYR A 184 5.63 -14.23 -7.59
CA TYR A 184 5.11 -13.77 -6.30
C TYR A 184 3.62 -14.08 -6.12
N ALA A 185 3.24 -14.50 -4.92
CA ALA A 185 1.83 -14.66 -4.51
C ALA A 185 1.43 -13.53 -3.56
N HIS A 186 0.23 -12.97 -3.74
CA HIS A 186 -0.25 -11.85 -2.91
C HIS A 186 -0.55 -12.24 -1.47
N ASN A 187 -1.08 -13.44 -1.23
CA ASN A 187 -1.30 -13.97 0.13
C ASN A 187 -2.29 -13.16 1.01
N ASP A 188 -3.11 -12.24 0.46
CA ASP A 188 -4.14 -11.55 1.25
C ASP A 188 -5.22 -10.91 0.34
N VAL A 189 -5.69 -11.67 -0.66
CA VAL A 189 -6.72 -11.18 -1.58
C VAL A 189 -8.08 -11.24 -0.88
N LYS A 190 -8.65 -10.07 -0.59
CA LYS A 190 -9.96 -9.91 0.04
C LYS A 190 -10.60 -8.58 -0.39
N PRO A 191 -11.92 -8.39 -0.26
CA PRO A 191 -12.58 -7.15 -0.66
C PRO A 191 -12.03 -5.88 0.01
N GLY A 192 -11.47 -5.99 1.22
CA GLY A 192 -10.82 -4.87 1.92
C GLY A 192 -9.48 -4.44 1.33
N ASN A 193 -8.85 -5.28 0.50
CA ASN A 193 -7.57 -5.02 -0.16
C ASN A 193 -7.75 -4.74 -1.67
N VAL A 194 -8.98 -4.45 -2.11
CA VAL A 194 -9.27 -4.08 -3.49
C VAL A 194 -9.85 -2.67 -3.49
N LEU A 195 -9.15 -1.71 -4.06
CA LEU A 195 -9.65 -0.37 -4.32
C LEU A 195 -10.53 -0.38 -5.56
N ILE A 196 -11.62 0.39 -5.52
CA ILE A 196 -12.50 0.61 -6.66
C ILE A 196 -12.40 2.06 -7.10
N THR A 197 -12.52 2.33 -8.40
CA THR A 197 -12.66 3.68 -8.93
C THR A 197 -13.70 3.69 -10.04
N HIS A 198 -14.72 4.52 -9.88
CA HIS A 198 -15.80 4.70 -10.85
C HIS A 198 -15.48 5.87 -11.77
N ILE A 199 -15.38 5.57 -13.05
CA ILE A 199 -15.24 6.60 -14.09
C ILE A 199 -16.54 6.63 -14.88
N LYS A 200 -17.13 7.82 -15.02
CA LYS A 200 -18.40 7.98 -15.74
C LYS A 200 -18.30 7.38 -17.15
N GLY A 201 -19.22 6.47 -17.48
CA GLY A 201 -19.28 5.81 -18.78
C GLY A 201 -18.26 4.69 -19.00
N LYS A 202 -17.51 4.28 -17.96
CA LYS A 202 -16.59 3.14 -18.01
C LYS A 202 -16.95 2.11 -16.91
N PRO A 203 -16.60 0.83 -17.10
CA PRO A 203 -16.65 -0.15 -16.03
C PRO A 203 -15.80 0.28 -14.82
N PRO A 204 -16.11 -0.18 -13.60
CA PRO A 204 -15.31 0.11 -12.42
C PRO A 204 -13.88 -0.41 -12.59
N LEU A 205 -12.90 0.45 -12.28
CA LEU A 205 -11.49 0.07 -12.22
C LEU A 205 -11.22 -0.58 -10.87
N ALA A 206 -10.65 -1.78 -10.88
CA ALA A 206 -10.28 -2.53 -9.68
C ALA A 206 -8.75 -2.60 -9.54
N ILE A 207 -8.26 -2.23 -8.36
CA ILE A 207 -6.82 -2.15 -8.07
C ILE A 207 -6.55 -2.91 -6.77
N LEU A 208 -5.69 -3.92 -6.85
CA LEU A 208 -5.28 -4.70 -5.70
C LEU A 208 -4.18 -3.95 -4.92
N MET A 209 -4.30 -3.90 -3.60
CA MET A 209 -3.38 -3.21 -2.70
C MET A 209 -2.93 -4.13 -1.54
N ASP A 210 -2.00 -3.63 -0.73
CA ASP A 210 -1.46 -4.29 0.47
C ASP A 210 -0.61 -5.55 0.19
N PHE A 211 0.65 -5.30 -0.18
CA PHE A 211 1.63 -6.34 -0.47
C PHE A 211 2.46 -6.77 0.75
N GLY A 212 2.08 -6.39 1.98
CA GLY A 212 2.83 -6.76 3.19
C GLY A 212 2.89 -8.28 3.42
N SER A 213 1.87 -9.00 2.97
CA SER A 213 1.79 -10.47 3.02
C SER A 213 2.40 -11.16 1.79
N ALA A 214 2.75 -10.42 0.74
CA ALA A 214 3.22 -11.01 -0.50
C ALA A 214 4.59 -11.69 -0.32
N ARG A 215 4.75 -12.87 -0.90
CA ARG A 215 5.97 -13.69 -0.81
C ARG A 215 6.25 -14.37 -2.15
N PRO A 216 7.50 -14.80 -2.41
CA PRO A 216 7.78 -15.68 -3.53
C PRO A 216 6.81 -16.88 -3.55
N ALA A 217 6.16 -17.11 -4.68
CA ALA A 217 5.11 -18.12 -4.85
C ALA A 217 5.67 -19.56 -4.79
N ARG A 218 6.91 -19.72 -5.25
CA ARG A 218 7.63 -20.99 -5.14
C ARG A 218 8.49 -20.99 -3.89
N LYS A 219 8.25 -21.96 -3.02
CA LYS A 219 9.07 -22.17 -1.82
C LYS A 219 9.58 -23.60 -1.83
N GLN A 220 10.89 -23.77 -1.98
CA GLN A 220 11.51 -25.07 -1.84
C GLN A 220 11.51 -25.45 -0.35
N ILE A 221 10.86 -26.55 -0.01
CA ILE A 221 10.85 -27.08 1.35
C ILE A 221 12.13 -27.89 1.53
N ARG A 222 13.08 -27.36 2.31
CA ARG A 222 14.37 -28.01 2.58
C ARG A 222 14.46 -28.60 3.98
N SER A 223 13.50 -28.29 4.87
CA SER A 223 13.47 -28.85 6.22
C SER A 223 12.05 -29.08 6.77
N ARG A 224 11.94 -29.94 7.79
CA ARG A 224 10.69 -30.16 8.54
C ARG A 224 10.18 -28.89 9.22
N SER A 225 11.07 -28.01 9.66
CA SER A 225 10.70 -26.73 10.27
C SER A 225 10.06 -25.79 9.26
N GLU A 226 10.62 -25.70 8.04
CA GLU A 226 10.03 -24.93 6.93
C GLU A 226 8.68 -25.48 6.49
N ALA A 227 8.53 -26.80 6.48
CA ALA A 227 7.25 -27.46 6.17
C ALA A 227 6.17 -27.10 7.19
N LEU A 228 6.49 -27.13 8.49
CA LEU A 228 5.57 -26.75 9.56
C LEU A 228 5.20 -25.26 9.51
N GLN A 229 6.15 -24.37 9.22
CA GLN A 229 5.86 -22.95 9.04
C GLN A 229 4.92 -22.69 7.86
N LEU A 230 5.12 -23.39 6.73
CA LEU A 230 4.19 -23.36 5.59
C LEU A 230 2.81 -23.89 5.97
N GLN A 231 2.74 -24.98 6.73
CA GLN A 231 1.47 -25.56 7.18
C GLN A 231 0.70 -24.60 8.10
N VAL A 232 1.38 -23.88 9.00
CA VAL A 232 0.77 -22.84 9.84
C VAL A 232 0.27 -21.68 8.98
N LEU A 233 1.03 -21.27 7.97
CA LEU A 233 0.60 -20.26 6.99
C LEU A 233 -0.68 -20.72 6.28
N PHE A 234 -0.70 -21.95 5.75
CA PHE A 234 -1.84 -22.55 5.06
C PHE A 234 -3.08 -22.71 5.96
N LEU A 235 -2.92 -23.09 7.22
CA LEU A 235 -4.03 -23.17 8.18
C LEU A 235 -4.65 -21.78 8.44
N HIS A 236 -3.83 -20.73 8.50
CA HIS A 236 -4.31 -19.35 8.61
C HIS A 236 -5.06 -18.89 7.33
N PHE A 237 -4.57 -19.30 6.16
CA PHE A 237 -5.27 -19.10 4.88
C PHE A 237 -6.60 -19.84 4.80
N HIS A 238 -6.63 -21.10 5.20
CA HIS A 238 -7.79 -21.97 5.08
C HIS A 238 -8.94 -21.55 6.01
N LEU A 239 -8.63 -20.92 7.15
CA LEU A 239 -9.63 -20.33 8.05
C LEU A 239 -10.23 -19.02 7.51
N SER A 240 -9.53 -18.33 6.60
CA SER A 240 -9.98 -17.06 6.01
C SER A 240 -10.70 -17.23 4.66
N PHE A 241 -10.41 -18.31 3.92
CA PHE A 241 -10.90 -18.51 2.54
C PHE A 241 -12.19 -19.34 2.39
N PHE A 242 -12.68 -20.01 3.44
CA PHE A 242 -13.83 -20.91 3.30
C PHE A 242 -15.21 -20.24 3.25
N ASN A 243 -15.29 -18.93 2.95
CA ASN A 243 -16.56 -18.21 2.92
C ASN A 243 -16.89 -17.43 1.63
N ASN A 244 -16.09 -17.45 0.56
CA ASN A 244 -16.56 -17.16 -0.81
C ASN A 244 -15.41 -17.24 -1.85
N CYS A 245 -15.70 -17.91 -2.97
CA CYS A 245 -14.98 -17.93 -4.25
C CYS A 245 -13.59 -18.63 -4.30
N ASP A 246 -13.59 -19.78 -4.98
CA ASP A 246 -12.40 -20.54 -5.43
C ASP A 246 -11.50 -19.67 -6.34
N VAL A 247 -10.41 -19.16 -5.78
CA VAL A 247 -9.23 -18.73 -6.55
C VAL A 247 -8.07 -19.56 -6.01
N ARG A 248 -7.62 -20.54 -6.79
CA ARG A 248 -6.43 -21.33 -6.44
C ARG A 248 -5.22 -20.39 -6.36
N MET A 249 -4.82 -20.07 -5.12
CA MET A 249 -3.56 -19.41 -4.83
C MET A 249 -2.43 -20.41 -5.14
N LEU A 250 -1.62 -20.08 -6.14
CA LEU A 250 -0.64 -20.98 -6.73
C LEU A 250 0.58 -21.12 -5.80
N ILE A 251 0.54 -22.06 -4.86
CA ILE A 251 1.76 -22.59 -4.24
C ILE A 251 2.16 -23.80 -5.07
N VAL A 252 3.08 -23.60 -6.02
CA VAL A 252 3.71 -24.70 -6.75
C VAL A 252 4.81 -25.25 -5.86
N LEU A 253 4.61 -26.46 -5.35
CA LEU A 253 5.68 -27.26 -4.76
C LEU A 253 6.44 -27.90 -5.92
N ASP A 254 7.70 -27.52 -6.13
CA ASP A 254 8.54 -28.20 -7.12
C ASP A 254 8.78 -29.65 -6.65
N PRO A 255 8.44 -30.67 -7.46
CA PRO A 255 8.84 -32.04 -7.18
C PRO A 255 10.35 -32.21 -7.44
N TRP A 256 11.00 -32.95 -6.55
CA TRP A 256 12.39 -33.42 -6.71
C TRP A 256 12.53 -34.34 -7.92
#